data_AF-A0A7Y5K7R4-F1
#
_entry.id   AF-A0A7Y5K7R4-F1
#
_cell.length_a   1.000
_cell.length_b   1.000
_cell.length_c   1.000
_cell.angle_alpha   90.00
_cell.angle_beta   90.00
_cell.angle_gamma   90.00
#
_symmetry.space_group_name_H-M   'P 1'
#
loop_
_entity.id
_entity.type
_entity.pdbx_description
1 polymer ?
#
loop_
_entity_poly.entity_id
_entity_poly.type
_entity_poly.pdbx_seq_one_letter_code
_entity_poly.pdbx_strand_id
1 'polypeptide(L)'
;MHYEGEERFDVLPLLVATNGAIAAFGYEGRRLRPNRVIAGVEGLAERMWPGHILRINEILIGVEDLRGRCVMTTFDPDTLQQDQDVLKSIVARFAGKLALNCFVLRGGEMQVGDEVEILEN
;
A
#
# COMPACT_ATOMS: atom_id res chain seq x y z
N MET A 1 12.99 -22.42 2.46
CA MET A 1 13.31 -22.12 1.05
C MET A 1 13.82 -20.68 1.03
N HIS A 2 15.13 -20.48 0.89
CA HIS A 2 15.72 -19.15 0.69
C HIS A 2 15.76 -18.91 -0.83
N TYR A 3 15.19 -17.79 -1.28
CA TYR A 3 15.20 -17.37 -2.68
C TYR A 3 16.25 -16.26 -2.83
N GLU A 4 17.26 -16.47 -3.68
CA GLU A 4 18.41 -15.55 -3.89
C GLU A 4 18.22 -14.59 -5.08
N GLY A 5 16.99 -14.36 -5.55
CA GLY A 5 16.70 -13.40 -6.62
C GLY A 5 16.75 -11.93 -6.15
N GLU A 6 17.03 -11.01 -7.08
CA GLU A 6 16.99 -9.55 -6.84
C GLU A 6 15.56 -9.03 -6.57
N GLU A 7 14.54 -9.82 -6.88
CA GLU A 7 13.12 -9.50 -6.67
C GLU A 7 12.64 -9.96 -5.27
N ARG A 8 13.09 -9.28 -4.21
CA ARG A 8 12.65 -9.59 -2.84
C ARG A 8 11.40 -8.79 -2.46
N PHE A 9 10.24 -9.39 -2.67
CA PHE A 9 8.96 -8.87 -2.19
C PHE A 9 8.27 -9.90 -1.29
N ASP A 10 7.53 -9.43 -0.28
CA ASP A 10 6.80 -10.32 0.61
C ASP A 10 5.61 -11.02 -0.08
N VAL A 11 4.98 -10.35 -1.05
CA VAL A 11 3.76 -10.83 -1.75
C VAL A 11 3.80 -10.43 -3.23
N LEU A 12 3.68 -9.13 -3.53
CA LEU A 12 3.66 -8.56 -4.88
C LEU A 12 4.64 -7.38 -4.99
N PRO A 13 5.09 -7.02 -6.21
CA PRO A 13 6.20 -6.08 -6.41
C PRO A 13 5.90 -4.64 -6.03
N LEU A 14 4.62 -4.25 -5.91
CA LEU A 14 4.21 -2.92 -5.49
C LEU A 14 3.24 -2.98 -4.31
N LEU A 15 3.47 -2.10 -3.35
CA LEU A 15 2.55 -1.77 -2.28
C LEU A 15 2.12 -0.31 -2.41
N VAL A 16 0.82 -0.09 -2.62
CA VAL A 16 0.23 1.24 -2.78
C VAL A 16 -0.62 1.56 -1.56
N ALA A 17 -0.36 2.70 -0.91
CA ALA A 17 -1.22 3.26 0.13
C ALA A 17 -1.92 4.53 -0.37
N THR A 18 -2.95 4.97 0.34
CA THR A 18 -3.64 6.24 0.04
C THR A 18 -3.54 7.19 1.22
N ASN A 19 -3.56 8.50 0.94
CA ASN A 19 -3.55 9.52 1.99
C ASN A 19 -4.75 9.37 2.94
N GLY A 20 -5.94 9.05 2.42
CA GLY A 20 -7.13 8.76 3.21
C GLY A 20 -6.91 7.60 4.18
N ALA A 21 -6.38 6.47 3.70
CA ALA A 21 -6.12 5.31 4.54
C ALA A 21 -5.03 5.57 5.59
N ILE A 22 -4.01 6.36 5.25
CA ILE A 22 -2.97 6.78 6.20
C ILE A 22 -3.55 7.70 7.27
N ALA A 23 -4.40 8.66 6.90
CA ALA A 23 -5.09 9.52 7.86
C ALA A 23 -6.01 8.69 8.78
N ALA A 24 -6.77 7.75 8.22
CA ALA A 24 -7.60 6.84 8.99
C ALA A 24 -6.77 5.93 9.90
N PHE A 25 -5.61 5.45 9.44
CA PHE A 25 -4.70 4.60 10.22
C PHE A 25 -4.32 5.24 11.56
N GLY A 26 -4.07 6.56 11.58
CA GLY A 26 -3.83 7.32 12.81
C GLY A 26 -2.44 7.12 13.42
N TYR A 27 -1.54 6.47 12.69
CA TYR A 27 -0.12 6.37 13.00
C TYR A 27 0.70 6.85 11.79
N GLU A 28 2.01 7.00 11.98
CA GLU A 28 2.93 7.40 10.93
C GLU A 28 2.90 6.42 9.74
N GLY A 29 2.68 6.93 8.53
CA GLY A 29 2.37 6.12 7.34
C GLY A 29 3.51 5.23 6.85
N ARG A 30 4.79 5.58 7.10
CA ARG A 30 5.95 4.76 6.71
C ARG A 30 5.99 3.43 7.46
N ARG A 31 5.27 3.29 8.58
CA ARG A 31 5.04 1.99 9.25
C ARG A 31 4.37 0.96 8.33
N LEU A 32 3.59 1.41 7.34
CA LEU A 32 2.97 0.53 6.34
C LEU A 32 3.93 0.12 5.20
N ARG A 33 5.06 0.82 5.07
CA ARG A 33 6.11 0.62 4.05
C ARG A 33 5.61 0.62 2.60
N PRO A 34 4.75 1.56 2.18
CA PRO A 34 4.32 1.63 0.80
C PRO A 34 5.47 2.02 -0.14
N ASN A 35 5.43 1.53 -1.38
CA ASN A 35 6.28 2.04 -2.45
C ASN A 35 5.75 3.37 -2.97
N ARG A 36 4.42 3.52 -3.03
CA ARG A 36 3.72 4.71 -3.53
C ARG A 36 2.55 5.10 -2.65
N VAL A 37 2.31 6.39 -2.54
CA VAL A 37 1.15 6.96 -1.85
C VAL A 37 0.35 7.77 -2.85
N ILE A 38 -0.94 7.46 -2.98
CA ILE A 38 -1.88 8.20 -3.83
C ILE A 38 -2.63 9.22 -2.98
N ALA A 39 -2.65 10.47 -3.42
CA ALA A 39 -3.35 11.56 -2.77
C ALA A 39 -4.78 11.72 -3.31
N GLY A 40 -5.60 12.52 -2.63
CA GLY A 40 -6.97 12.83 -3.09
C GLY A 40 -8.01 11.73 -2.84
N VAL A 41 -7.66 10.69 -2.09
CA VAL A 41 -8.55 9.58 -1.77
C VAL A 41 -9.21 9.82 -0.42
N GLU A 42 -10.54 9.84 -0.40
CA GLU A 42 -11.31 10.04 0.82
C GLU A 42 -11.40 8.75 1.65
N GLY A 43 -11.06 8.84 2.94
CA GLY A 43 -11.22 7.75 3.89
C GLY A 43 -10.57 6.45 3.43
N LEU A 44 -11.37 5.39 3.28
CA LEU A 44 -10.93 4.05 2.89
C LEU A 44 -11.45 3.67 1.49
N ALA A 45 -11.69 4.65 0.61
CA ALA A 45 -12.28 4.41 -0.71
C ALA A 45 -11.43 3.45 -1.56
N GLU A 46 -10.13 3.33 -1.31
CA GLU A 46 -9.24 2.40 -2.02
C GLU A 46 -9.60 0.92 -1.84
N ARG A 47 -10.41 0.61 -0.81
CA ARG A 47 -10.89 -0.77 -0.58
C ARG A 47 -11.80 -1.29 -1.70
N MET A 48 -12.33 -0.41 -2.53
CA MET A 48 -13.13 -0.77 -3.71
C MET A 48 -12.28 -1.02 -4.96
N TRP A 49 -10.97 -0.77 -4.90
CA TRP A 49 -10.09 -0.86 -6.07
C TRP A 49 -9.55 -2.26 -6.41
N PRO A 50 -9.59 -3.31 -5.56
CA PRO A 50 -9.23 -4.66 -6.01
C PRO A 50 -9.95 -5.07 -7.29
N GLY A 51 -9.19 -5.57 -8.28
CA GLY A 51 -9.67 -5.90 -9.62
C GLY A 51 -9.58 -4.77 -10.65
N HIS A 52 -9.32 -3.53 -10.23
CA HIS A 52 -9.15 -2.37 -11.10
C HIS A 52 -7.69 -2.15 -11.52
N ILE A 53 -7.50 -1.25 -12.49
CA ILE A 53 -6.18 -0.81 -12.96
C ILE A 53 -5.99 0.66 -12.60
N LEU A 54 -4.84 0.98 -12.01
CA LEU A 54 -4.39 2.35 -11.79
C LEU A 54 -3.54 2.77 -13.00
N ARG A 55 -3.98 3.82 -13.69
CA ARG A 55 -3.27 4.44 -14.81
C ARG A 55 -2.57 5.71 -14.34
N ILE A 56 -1.28 5.83 -14.65
CA ILE A 56 -0.44 7.00 -14.37
C ILE A 56 0.38 7.26 -15.63
N ASN A 57 0.07 8.30 -16.40
CA ASN A 57 0.63 8.49 -17.75
C ASN A 57 0.44 7.21 -18.62
N GLU A 58 1.54 6.60 -19.08
CA GLU A 58 1.56 5.31 -19.79
C GLU A 58 1.63 4.08 -18.87
N ILE A 59 1.86 4.27 -17.57
CA ILE A 59 2.02 3.19 -16.59
C ILE A 59 0.67 2.58 -16.27
N LEU A 60 0.62 1.26 -16.21
CA LEU A 60 -0.54 0.49 -15.78
C LEU A 60 -0.16 -0.40 -14.59
N ILE A 61 -0.85 -0.24 -13.48
CA ILE A 61 -0.66 -1.00 -12.24
C ILE A 61 -1.96 -1.73 -11.93
N GLY A 62 -1.93 -3.06 -11.89
CA GLY A 62 -3.06 -3.87 -11.43
C GLY A 62 -3.17 -3.85 -9.91
N VAL A 63 -4.38 -3.78 -9.39
CA VAL A 63 -4.68 -3.87 -7.95
C VAL A 63 -5.23 -5.27 -7.66
N GLU A 64 -4.46 -6.08 -6.93
CA GLU A 64 -4.85 -7.46 -6.62
C GLU A 64 -5.82 -7.51 -5.43
N ASP A 65 -5.35 -7.10 -4.25
CA ASP A 65 -6.14 -7.17 -3.03
C ASP A 65 -5.66 -6.21 -1.94
N LEU A 66 -6.39 -6.19 -0.83
CA LEU A 66 -5.97 -5.50 0.40
C LEU A 66 -4.88 -6.28 1.13
N ARG A 67 -3.79 -5.62 1.48
CA ARG A 67 -2.64 -6.26 2.11
C ARG A 67 -2.82 -6.46 3.61
N GLY A 68 -2.78 -7.73 4.01
CA GLY A 68 -2.69 -8.14 5.41
C GLY A 68 -1.42 -7.59 6.08
N ARG A 69 -1.56 -7.05 7.29
CA ARG A 69 -0.48 -6.41 8.05
C ARG A 69 0.09 -7.35 9.09
N CYS A 70 1.41 -7.31 9.25
CA CYS A 70 2.15 -8.13 10.20
C CYS A 70 2.81 -7.25 11.26
N VAL A 71 3.52 -7.92 12.18
CA VAL A 71 4.28 -7.30 13.27
C VAL A 71 5.24 -6.20 12.79
N MET A 72 5.70 -6.23 11.54
CA MET A 72 6.64 -5.23 11.04
C MET A 72 6.10 -3.79 11.10
N THR A 73 4.77 -3.61 11.08
CA THR A 73 4.12 -2.31 11.25
C THR A 73 4.28 -1.72 12.67
N THR A 74 4.61 -2.55 13.65
CA THR A 74 4.78 -2.13 15.06
C THR A 74 6.07 -1.34 15.29
N PHE A 75 7.04 -1.41 14.37
CA PHE A 75 8.31 -0.72 14.53
C PHE A 75 8.23 0.72 14.02
N ASP A 76 8.69 1.65 14.85
CA ASP A 76 8.91 3.02 14.45
C ASP A 76 9.99 3.11 13.36
N PRO A 77 9.76 3.82 12.25
CA PRO A 77 10.68 3.83 11.12
C PRO A 77 12.02 4.50 11.42
N ASP A 78 12.06 5.43 12.38
CA ASP A 78 13.26 6.22 12.69
C ASP A 78 13.99 5.65 13.92
N THR A 79 13.25 5.24 14.95
CA THR A 79 13.83 4.81 16.24
C THR A 79 13.92 3.31 16.43
N LEU A 80 13.24 2.52 15.59
CA LEU A 80 13.09 1.06 15.73
C LEU A 80 12.44 0.62 17.05
N GLN A 81 11.84 1.53 17.81
CA GLN A 81 11.05 1.17 18.98
C GLN A 81 9.77 0.46 18.55
N GLN A 82 9.43 -0.60 19.29
CA GLN A 82 8.27 -1.43 18.97
C GLN A 82 7.04 -0.96 19.76
N ASP A 83 5.97 -0.65 19.05
CA ASP A 83 4.63 -0.38 19.58
C ASP A 83 3.64 -1.42 19.02
N GLN A 84 3.26 -2.38 19.88
CA GLN A 84 2.33 -3.45 19.49
C GLN A 84 0.90 -2.97 19.29
N ASP A 85 0.53 -1.80 19.83
CA ASP A 85 -0.82 -1.28 19.72
C ASP A 85 -1.16 -0.85 18.29
N VAL A 86 -0.12 -0.53 17.48
CA VAL A 86 -0.26 -0.30 16.05
C VAL A 86 -0.96 -1.48 15.35
N LEU A 87 -0.44 -2.71 15.52
CA LEU A 87 -1.03 -3.88 14.86
C LEU A 87 -2.39 -4.24 15.45
N LYS A 88 -2.57 -4.10 16.78
CA LYS A 88 -3.89 -4.31 17.42
C LYS A 88 -4.94 -3.36 16.85
N SER A 89 -4.59 -2.09 16.69
CA SER A 89 -5.45 -1.06 16.08
C SER A 89 -5.80 -1.42 14.63
N ILE A 90 -4.82 -1.92 13.85
CA ILE A 90 -5.07 -2.37 12.48
C ILE A 90 -6.05 -3.54 12.44
N VAL A 91 -5.88 -4.54 13.31
CA VAL A 91 -6.79 -5.68 13.39
C VAL A 91 -8.20 -5.23 13.75
N ALA A 92 -8.34 -4.41 14.79
CA ALA A 92 -9.63 -3.97 15.31
C ALA A 92 -10.42 -3.08 14.32
N ARG A 93 -9.73 -2.16 13.64
CA ARG A 93 -10.38 -1.11 12.83
C ARG A 93 -10.45 -1.41 11.35
N PHE A 94 -9.55 -2.27 10.86
CA PHE A 94 -9.33 -2.47 9.43
C PHE A 94 -9.32 -3.95 9.02
N ALA A 95 -9.80 -4.84 9.91
CA ALA A 95 -9.78 -6.29 9.73
C ALA A 95 -8.38 -6.84 9.41
N GLY A 96 -7.34 -6.22 9.97
CA GLY A 96 -5.95 -6.64 9.78
C GLY A 96 -5.35 -6.22 8.44
N LYS A 97 -6.05 -5.43 7.61
CA LYS A 97 -5.62 -5.09 6.25
C LYS A 97 -5.60 -3.58 6.00
N LEU A 98 -4.50 -3.10 5.43
CA LEU A 98 -4.31 -1.71 4.99
C LEU A 98 -3.37 -1.69 3.79
N ALA A 99 -3.51 -0.68 2.93
CA ALA A 99 -2.82 -0.59 1.64
C ALA A 99 -3.14 -1.75 0.68
N LEU A 100 -2.65 -1.65 -0.54
CA LEU A 100 -3.00 -2.52 -1.66
C LEU A 100 -1.78 -3.27 -2.17
N ASN A 101 -1.93 -4.57 -2.37
CA ASN A 101 -0.99 -5.37 -3.14
C ASN A 101 -1.23 -5.08 -4.62
N CYS A 102 -0.17 -4.71 -5.33
CA CYS A 102 -0.24 -4.28 -6.71
C CYS A 102 0.88 -4.92 -7.55
N PHE A 103 0.64 -5.02 -8.85
CA PHE A 103 1.61 -5.53 -9.82
C PHE A 103 1.67 -4.62 -11.05
N VAL A 104 2.81 -4.63 -11.74
CA VAL A 104 3.04 -3.78 -12.91
C VAL A 104 2.57 -4.51 -14.16
N LEU A 105 1.56 -3.97 -14.84
CA LEU A 105 1.11 -4.43 -16.16
C LEU A 105 1.94 -3.78 -17.28
N ARG A 106 2.30 -2.50 -17.10
CA ARG A 106 3.14 -1.73 -18.01
C ARG A 106 3.97 -0.74 -17.19
N GLY A 107 5.29 -0.84 -17.30
CA GLY A 107 6.24 0.09 -16.67
C GLY A 107 6.41 1.38 -17.47
N GLY A 108 7.00 2.38 -16.83
CA GLY A 108 7.22 3.72 -17.39
C GLY A 108 7.79 4.66 -16.33
N GLU A 109 7.84 5.95 -16.64
CA GLU A 109 8.32 6.98 -15.72
C GLU A 109 7.15 7.69 -15.04
N MET A 110 7.29 7.93 -13.74
CA MET A 110 6.33 8.70 -12.95
C MET A 110 7.05 9.71 -12.07
N GLN A 111 6.38 10.83 -11.81
CA GLN A 111 6.81 11.86 -10.88
C GLN A 111 5.74 12.10 -9.81
N VAL A 112 6.17 12.69 -8.70
CA VAL A 112 5.22 13.14 -7.67
C VAL A 112 4.34 14.23 -8.28
N GLY A 113 3.02 14.04 -8.19
CA GLY A 113 2.03 14.96 -8.74
C GLY A 113 1.35 14.46 -10.01
N ASP A 114 1.83 13.38 -10.62
CA ASP A 114 1.15 12.75 -11.74
C ASP A 114 -0.25 12.27 -11.33
N GLU A 115 -1.23 12.53 -12.19
CA GLU A 115 -2.61 12.13 -11.95
C GLU A 115 -2.76 10.60 -12.03
N VAL A 116 -3.62 10.08 -11.15
CA VAL A 116 -3.97 8.66 -11.12
C VAL A 116 -5.43 8.51 -11.53
N GLU A 117 -5.68 7.77 -12.60
CA GLU A 117 -7.01 7.36 -13.02
C GLU A 117 -7.25 5.90 -12.64
N ILE A 118 -8.46 5.59 -12.17
CA ILE A 118 -8.88 4.23 -11.88
C ILE A 118 -9.71 3.74 -13.06
N LEU A 119 -9.24 2.67 -13.71
CA LEU A 119 -9.94 2.03 -14.80
C LEU A 119 -10.70 0.81 -14.27
N GLU A 120 -11.98 0.71 -14.65
CA GLU A 120 -12.74 -0.53 -14.51
C GLU A 120 -12.25 -1.56 -15.53
N ASN A 121 -12.12 -2.79 -15.08
CA ASN A 121 -11.69 -3.92 -15.89
C ASN A 121 -12.90 -4.60 -16.54
#